data_AF-A0A8T6QL89-F1
#
_entry.id   AF-A0A8T6QL89-F1
#
_cell.length_a   1.000
_cell.length_b   1.000
_cell.length_c   1.000
_cell.angle_alpha   90.00
_cell.angle_beta   90.00
_cell.angle_gamma   90.00
#
_symmetry.space_group_name_H-M   'P 1'
#
loop_
_entity.id
_entity.type
_entity.pdbx_description
1 polymer ?
#
loop_
_entity_poly.entity_id
_entity_poly.type
_entity_poly.pdbx_seq_one_letter_code
_entity_poly.pdbx_strand_id
1 'polypeptide(L)'
;MGTWIKETSKAIYLMEGGYWISRLTKYPSKTNPDEQVLNIQAVRSWFMREDYPQAMTVALKATEEPNPKPTPPAPPPSSGTDHINDAGLAIIKHFEGRELQAYQDSVGIWTIGYGHTSAAGDPQVRAGMTISEQEAEDILKTDLELFETGVRDRVQVPLNSDQFSALVSFSFNVGLGAFGNSTLLRKLNAGDYAGAADEFTRWVKAGGATLPGLVRRRDAERALFLSQDYQQFIH
;
A
#
# COMPACT_ATOMS: atom_id res chain seq x y z
N MET A 1 -0.60 -20.82 -8.93
CA MET A 1 -1.72 -21.30 -9.77
C MET A 1 -2.12 -20.15 -10.66
N GLY A 2 -2.21 -20.36 -11.98
CA GLY A 2 -2.58 -19.29 -12.91
C GLY A 2 -4.03 -18.83 -12.74
N THR A 3 -4.37 -17.70 -13.35
CA THR A 3 -5.76 -17.24 -13.39
C THR A 3 -6.60 -18.11 -14.34
N TRP A 4 -7.91 -18.09 -14.17
CA TRP A 4 -8.86 -18.77 -15.05
C TRP A 4 -10.17 -17.99 -15.12
N ILE A 5 -11.01 -18.26 -16.11
CA ILE A 5 -12.29 -17.55 -16.29
C ILE A 5 -13.44 -18.44 -15.83
N LYS A 6 -14.30 -17.93 -14.94
CA LYS A 6 -15.60 -18.56 -14.63
C LYS A 6 -16.71 -17.80 -15.34
N GLU A 7 -17.59 -18.51 -16.04
CA GLU A 7 -18.81 -17.93 -16.62
C GLU A 7 -20.04 -18.36 -15.83
N THR A 8 -21.00 -17.43 -15.71
CA THR A 8 -22.34 -17.66 -15.15
C THR A 8 -23.37 -16.96 -16.02
N SER A 9 -24.66 -17.24 -15.80
CA SER A 9 -25.76 -16.58 -16.51
C SER A 9 -25.85 -15.06 -16.29
N LYS A 10 -25.07 -14.48 -15.36
CA LYS A 10 -25.09 -13.06 -15.04
C LYS A 10 -23.79 -12.32 -15.40
N ALA A 11 -22.66 -13.02 -15.38
CA ALA A 11 -21.34 -12.39 -15.54
C ALA A 11 -20.26 -13.38 -15.98
N ILE A 12 -19.10 -12.85 -16.33
CA ILE A 12 -17.84 -13.61 -16.36
C ILE A 12 -16.87 -13.05 -15.32
N TYR A 13 -16.06 -13.93 -14.76
CA TYR A 13 -15.18 -13.64 -13.63
C TYR A 13 -13.75 -14.05 -13.98
N LEU A 14 -12.79 -13.18 -13.72
CA LEU A 14 -11.38 -13.58 -13.63
C LEU A 14 -11.15 -14.14 -12.24
N MET A 15 -10.74 -15.40 -12.18
CA MET A 15 -10.57 -16.18 -10.97
C MET A 15 -9.10 -16.34 -10.62
N GLU A 16 -8.80 -16.30 -9.33
CA GLU A 16 -7.51 -16.67 -8.75
C GLU A 16 -7.79 -17.56 -7.52
N GLY A 17 -7.34 -18.81 -7.58
CA GLY A 17 -7.74 -19.81 -6.59
C GLY A 17 -9.26 -20.02 -6.60
N GLY A 18 -9.88 -19.94 -5.42
CA GLY A 18 -11.33 -20.11 -5.20
C GLY A 18 -12.15 -18.82 -5.31
N TYR A 19 -11.53 -17.69 -5.65
CA TYR A 19 -12.15 -16.37 -5.59
C TYR A 19 -12.07 -15.63 -6.92
N TRP A 20 -12.98 -14.68 -7.15
CA TRP A 20 -12.87 -13.77 -8.30
C TRP A 20 -12.12 -12.48 -7.94
N ILE A 21 -11.27 -12.02 -8.85
CA ILE A 21 -10.49 -10.79 -8.77
C ILE A 21 -10.94 -9.72 -9.77
N SER A 22 -11.76 -10.09 -10.76
CA SER A 22 -12.42 -9.16 -11.68
C SER A 22 -13.76 -9.74 -12.15
N ARG A 23 -14.77 -8.89 -12.41
CA ARG A 23 -16.13 -9.28 -12.81
C ARG A 23 -16.60 -8.42 -13.98
N LEU A 24 -17.19 -9.05 -14.99
CA LEU A 24 -17.81 -8.39 -16.14
C LEU A 24 -19.27 -8.81 -16.27
N THR A 25 -20.17 -7.86 -16.10
CA THR A 25 -21.61 -8.07 -16.15
C THR A 25 -22.10 -8.28 -17.58
N LYS A 26 -23.04 -9.19 -17.74
CA LYS A 26 -23.77 -9.42 -18.98
C LYS A 26 -25.04 -8.57 -19.01
N TYR A 27 -25.38 -8.05 -20.18
CA TYR A 27 -26.56 -7.20 -20.39
C TYR A 27 -27.49 -7.85 -21.42
N PRO A 28 -28.82 -7.67 -21.34
CA PRO A 28 -29.72 -8.17 -22.38
C PRO A 28 -29.35 -7.62 -23.76
N SER A 29 -29.36 -8.48 -24.78
CA SER A 29 -29.19 -8.04 -26.16
C SER A 29 -30.40 -7.23 -26.62
N LYS A 30 -30.15 -6.16 -27.39
CA LYS A 30 -31.21 -5.32 -27.96
C LYS A 30 -31.89 -5.98 -29.16
N THR A 31 -31.24 -6.97 -29.77
CA THR A 31 -31.67 -7.58 -31.04
C THR A 31 -32.16 -9.02 -30.88
N ASN A 32 -31.83 -9.68 -29.77
CA ASN A 32 -32.29 -11.04 -29.48
C ASN A 32 -32.62 -11.17 -27.98
N PRO A 33 -33.88 -11.45 -27.59
CA PRO A 33 -34.27 -11.57 -26.18
C PRO A 33 -33.64 -12.76 -25.46
N ASP A 34 -33.16 -13.77 -26.20
CA ASP A 34 -32.51 -14.97 -25.65
C ASP A 34 -30.98 -14.82 -25.51
N GLU A 35 -30.43 -13.65 -25.85
CA GLU A 35 -29.00 -13.38 -25.82
C GLU A 35 -28.63 -12.33 -24.77
N GLN A 36 -27.36 -12.41 -24.33
CA GLN A 36 -26.73 -11.37 -23.54
C GLN A 36 -25.46 -10.86 -24.21
N VAL A 37 -25.22 -9.56 -24.07
CA VAL A 37 -24.05 -8.83 -24.54
C VAL A 37 -23.07 -8.65 -23.39
N LEU A 38 -21.79 -8.82 -23.69
CA LEU A 38 -20.69 -8.53 -22.79
C LEU A 38 -19.80 -7.44 -23.37
N ASN A 39 -19.37 -6.48 -22.54
CA ASN A 39 -18.34 -5.52 -22.94
C ASN A 39 -16.96 -6.19 -22.91
N ILE A 40 -16.41 -6.49 -24.09
CA ILE A 40 -15.12 -7.17 -24.24
C ILE A 40 -13.90 -6.27 -24.09
N GLN A 41 -14.07 -4.95 -23.97
CA GLN A 41 -12.93 -4.03 -23.81
C GLN A 41 -12.12 -4.35 -22.54
N ALA A 42 -12.80 -4.76 -21.47
CA ALA A 42 -12.16 -5.18 -20.23
C ALA A 42 -11.58 -6.60 -20.30
N VAL A 43 -12.08 -7.46 -21.18
CA VAL A 43 -11.51 -8.80 -21.40
C VAL A 43 -10.10 -8.69 -21.97
N ARG A 44 -9.83 -7.68 -22.81
CA ARG A 44 -8.50 -7.42 -23.36
C ARG A 44 -7.44 -7.25 -22.28
N SER A 45 -7.76 -6.60 -21.15
CA SER A 45 -6.77 -6.38 -20.09
C SER A 45 -6.41 -7.68 -19.36
N TRP A 46 -7.34 -8.64 -19.26
CA TRP A 46 -7.09 -9.93 -18.64
C TRP A 46 -6.05 -10.75 -19.43
N PHE A 47 -6.15 -10.74 -20.75
CA PHE A 47 -5.21 -11.45 -21.63
C PHE A 47 -3.85 -10.78 -21.81
N MET A 48 -3.70 -9.53 -21.34
CA MET A 48 -2.43 -8.81 -21.34
C MET A 48 -1.66 -8.97 -20.01
N ARG A 49 -2.22 -9.67 -19.03
CA ARG A 49 -1.54 -9.96 -17.76
C ARG A 49 -0.43 -10.99 -17.98
N GLU A 50 0.60 -10.94 -17.15
CA GLU A 50 1.67 -11.96 -17.14
C GLU A 50 1.12 -13.36 -16.79
N ASP A 51 0.12 -13.41 -15.90
CA ASP A 51 -0.58 -14.61 -15.46
C ASP A 51 -1.92 -14.83 -16.18
N TYR A 52 -2.02 -14.40 -17.45
CA TYR A 52 -3.24 -14.43 -18.26
C TYR A 52 -4.01 -15.75 -18.13
N PRO A 53 -5.36 -15.70 -18.18
CA PRO A 53 -6.17 -16.86 -17.87
C PRO A 53 -5.93 -18.01 -18.86
N GLN A 54 -5.63 -19.19 -18.33
CA GLN A 54 -5.28 -20.38 -19.12
C GLN A 54 -6.48 -21.28 -19.44
N ALA A 55 -7.61 -21.09 -18.75
CA ALA A 55 -8.79 -21.92 -18.86
C ALA A 55 -10.06 -21.11 -18.65
N MET A 56 -11.18 -21.61 -19.17
CA MET A 56 -12.51 -21.07 -18.96
C MET A 56 -13.50 -22.18 -18.66
N THR A 57 -14.32 -22.01 -17.61
CA THR A 57 -15.48 -22.89 -17.36
C THR A 57 -16.73 -22.24 -17.94
N VAL A 58 -17.55 -23.02 -18.64
CA VAL A 58 -18.85 -22.60 -19.18
C VAL A 58 -19.96 -23.29 -18.40
N ALA A 59 -20.92 -22.53 -17.89
CA ALA A 59 -22.01 -23.05 -17.09
C ALA A 59 -23.10 -23.67 -17.97
N LEU A 60 -23.40 -24.96 -17.75
CA LEU A 60 -24.51 -25.65 -18.45
C LEU A 60 -25.88 -25.41 -17.80
N LYS A 61 -25.89 -24.86 -16.59
CA LYS A 61 -27.07 -24.54 -15.77
C LYS A 61 -26.80 -23.26 -14.98
N ALA A 62 -27.83 -22.69 -14.36
CA ALA A 62 -27.64 -21.57 -13.45
C ALA A 62 -26.64 -21.94 -12.35
N THR A 63 -25.54 -21.20 -12.28
CA THR A 63 -24.48 -21.35 -11.29
C THR A 63 -24.44 -20.15 -10.36
N GLU A 64 -24.11 -20.40 -9.10
CA GLU A 64 -23.92 -19.33 -8.13
C GLU A 64 -22.68 -18.49 -8.47
N GLU A 65 -22.80 -17.20 -8.16
CA GLU A 65 -21.73 -16.24 -8.26
C GLU A 65 -20.56 -16.68 -7.34
N PRO A 66 -19.33 -16.80 -7.87
CA PRO A 66 -18.18 -17.07 -7.02
C PRO A 66 -17.99 -15.96 -5.97
N ASN A 67 -17.34 -16.28 -4.87
CA ASN A 67 -17.03 -15.28 -3.86
C ASN A 67 -15.94 -14.31 -4.37
N PRO A 68 -16.06 -12.99 -4.11
CA PRO A 68 -14.97 -12.07 -4.36
C PRO A 68 -13.75 -12.48 -3.56
N LYS A 69 -12.56 -12.22 -4.10
CA LYS A 69 -11.33 -12.31 -3.30
C LYS A 69 -11.52 -11.37 -2.12
N PRO A 70 -11.30 -11.85 -0.88
CA PRO A 70 -11.45 -11.01 0.30
C PRO A 70 -10.62 -9.74 0.09
N THR A 71 -11.28 -8.62 -0.12
CA THR A 71 -10.66 -7.31 -0.04
C THR A 71 -10.50 -7.00 1.43
N PRO A 72 -9.41 -6.33 1.85
CA PRO A 72 -9.37 -5.71 3.16
C PRO A 72 -10.68 -4.93 3.34
N PRO A 73 -11.38 -5.07 4.48
CA PRO A 73 -12.62 -4.33 4.68
C PRO A 73 -12.33 -2.85 4.47
N ALA A 74 -13.12 -2.20 3.62
CA ALA A 74 -13.17 -0.75 3.61
C ALA A 74 -13.48 -0.32 5.06
N PRO A 75 -12.68 0.57 5.66
CA PRO A 75 -12.87 0.94 7.05
C PRO A 75 -14.28 1.51 7.25
N PRO A 76 -14.93 1.27 8.42
CA PRO A 76 -15.99 2.16 8.85
C PRO A 76 -15.45 3.61 8.87
N PRO A 77 -16.30 4.64 8.64
CA PRO A 77 -15.86 6.02 8.78
C PRO A 77 -15.27 6.24 10.17
N SER A 78 -13.96 6.48 10.20
CA SER A 78 -13.09 6.94 11.29
C SER A 78 -13.73 7.08 12.68
N SER A 79 -13.36 6.18 13.60
CA SER A 79 -13.02 6.61 14.96
C SER A 79 -11.54 7.05 14.91
N GLY A 80 -11.34 8.36 14.90
CA GLY A 80 -10.08 9.01 14.57
C GLY A 80 -8.87 8.53 15.37
N THR A 81 -7.81 8.22 14.64
CA THR A 81 -6.46 8.56 15.07
C THR A 81 -5.84 9.36 13.94
N ASP A 82 -5.66 10.66 14.16
CA ASP A 82 -4.95 11.57 13.26
C ASP A 82 -3.45 11.28 13.20
N HIS A 83 -2.99 10.24 13.92
CA HIS A 83 -1.60 9.91 14.14
C HIS A 83 -1.31 8.46 13.76
N ILE A 84 -0.04 8.21 13.45
CA ILE A 84 0.51 6.88 13.24
C ILE A 84 0.28 6.01 14.48
N ASN A 85 -0.01 4.72 14.26
CA ASN A 85 -0.13 3.74 15.32
C ASN A 85 1.22 3.09 15.67
N ASP A 86 1.22 2.30 16.76
CA ASP A 86 2.44 1.63 17.25
C ASP A 86 3.07 0.70 16.21
N ALA A 87 2.25 0.09 15.34
CA ALA A 87 2.75 -0.78 14.28
C ALA A 87 3.53 0.00 13.21
N GLY A 88 2.98 1.13 12.74
CA GLY A 88 3.68 2.02 11.82
C GLY A 88 4.96 2.58 12.44
N LEU A 89 4.90 3.00 13.70
CA LEU A 89 6.06 3.49 14.44
C LEU A 89 7.15 2.41 14.56
N ALA A 90 6.78 1.16 14.85
CA ALA A 90 7.72 0.05 14.92
C ALA A 90 8.43 -0.22 13.58
N ILE A 91 7.70 -0.15 12.46
CA ILE A 91 8.30 -0.29 11.12
C ILE A 91 9.33 0.82 10.89
N ILE A 92 8.98 2.08 11.15
CA ILE A 92 9.89 3.22 10.95
C ILE A 92 11.14 3.04 11.81
N LYS A 93 10.98 2.82 13.12
CA LYS A 93 12.09 2.65 14.06
C LYS A 93 13.05 1.53 13.64
N HIS A 94 12.51 0.42 13.14
CA HIS A 94 13.33 -0.70 12.67
C HIS A 94 14.19 -0.34 11.44
N PHE A 95 13.59 0.29 10.43
CA PHE A 95 14.28 0.54 9.17
C PHE A 95 15.16 1.79 9.14
N GLU A 96 14.84 2.81 9.94
CA GLU A 96 15.70 4.00 10.06
C GLU A 96 16.91 3.73 10.96
N GLY A 97 16.77 2.82 11.93
CA GLY A 97 17.78 2.63 12.97
C GLY A 97 17.81 3.78 13.96
N ARG A 98 18.52 3.59 15.08
CA ARG A 98 18.56 4.54 16.19
C ARG A 98 19.99 4.90 16.56
N GLU A 99 20.30 6.19 16.52
CA GLU A 99 21.59 6.73 16.94
C GLU A 99 21.40 7.79 18.03
N LEU A 100 21.80 7.46 19.27
CA LEU A 100 21.61 8.35 20.43
C LEU A 100 22.67 9.45 20.55
N GLN A 101 23.72 9.36 19.75
CA GLN A 101 24.78 10.36 19.66
C GLN A 101 24.77 10.96 18.26
N ALA A 102 24.86 12.29 18.17
CA ALA A 102 24.92 12.98 16.89
C ALA A 102 26.13 12.51 16.07
N TYR A 103 25.88 12.13 14.82
CA TYR A 103 26.89 11.70 13.85
C TYR A 103 26.74 12.48 12.55
N GLN A 104 27.76 12.46 11.70
CA GLN A 104 27.65 12.99 10.34
C GLN A 104 27.32 11.85 9.38
N ASP A 105 26.27 12.03 8.58
CA ASP A 105 25.91 11.09 7.53
C ASP A 105 26.94 11.09 6.37
N SER A 106 26.69 10.29 5.34
CA SER A 106 27.59 10.15 4.18
C SER A 106 27.84 11.45 3.40
N VAL A 107 27.02 12.47 3.60
CA VAL A 107 27.13 13.78 2.94
C VAL A 107 27.53 14.90 3.92
N GLY A 108 27.85 14.57 5.17
CA GLY A 108 28.39 15.48 6.18
C GLY A 108 27.33 16.22 7.00
N ILE A 109 26.05 15.84 6.91
CA ILE A 109 24.95 16.46 7.67
C ILE A 109 24.90 15.84 9.06
N TRP A 110 24.74 16.68 10.09
CA TRP A 110 24.56 16.20 11.46
C TRP A 110 23.17 15.58 11.64
N THR A 111 23.15 14.33 12.08
CA THR A 111 21.96 13.49 12.23
C THR A 111 21.92 12.86 13.62
N ILE A 112 20.72 12.68 14.19
CA ILE A 112 20.51 12.04 15.49
C ILE A 112 19.15 11.31 15.54
N GLY A 113 18.97 10.40 16.51
CA GLY A 113 17.72 9.68 16.71
C GLY A 113 17.43 8.72 15.56
N TYR A 114 16.25 8.86 14.97
CA TYR A 114 15.77 8.06 13.82
C TYR A 114 15.91 8.85 12.50
N GLY A 115 17.08 9.43 12.25
CA GLY A 115 17.35 10.19 11.03
C GLY A 115 17.01 11.69 11.10
N HIS A 116 16.78 12.25 12.29
CA HIS A 116 16.47 13.67 12.46
C HIS A 116 17.67 14.55 12.12
N THR A 117 17.41 15.65 11.41
CA THR A 117 18.42 16.68 11.08
C THR A 117 17.86 18.06 11.38
N SER A 118 18.72 19.05 11.57
CA SER A 118 18.31 20.46 11.80
C SER A 118 17.42 21.05 10.71
N ALA A 119 17.40 20.46 9.51
CA ALA A 119 16.52 20.87 8.42
C ALA A 119 15.05 20.46 8.65
N ALA A 120 14.80 19.45 9.49
CA ALA A 120 13.47 19.04 9.90
C ALA A 120 12.86 19.98 10.96
N GLY A 121 13.69 20.78 11.63
CA GLY A 121 13.27 21.74 12.64
C GLY A 121 14.11 21.62 13.91
N ASP A 122 13.48 21.92 15.04
CA ASP A 122 14.10 21.68 16.34
C ASP A 122 13.99 20.20 16.75
N PRO A 123 14.99 19.65 17.46
CA PRO A 123 16.19 20.33 17.93
C PRO A 123 17.29 20.49 16.85
N GLN A 124 17.97 21.64 16.86
CA GLN A 124 19.16 21.84 16.04
C GLN A 124 20.28 20.85 16.42
N VAL A 125 20.57 19.88 15.55
CA VAL A 125 21.58 18.85 15.74
C VAL A 125 22.98 19.44 15.59
N ARG A 126 23.86 19.14 16.54
CA ARG A 126 25.24 19.63 16.60
C ARG A 126 26.21 18.58 17.14
N ALA A 127 27.48 18.76 16.83
CA ALA A 127 28.56 17.89 17.30
C ALA A 127 28.52 17.69 18.83
N GLY A 128 28.65 16.43 19.26
CA GLY A 128 28.68 16.06 20.67
C GLY A 128 27.31 16.03 21.37
N MET A 129 26.21 16.30 20.65
CA MET A 129 24.86 16.14 21.19
C MET A 129 24.54 14.66 21.45
N THR A 130 23.91 14.39 22.57
CA THR A 130 23.42 13.07 22.98
C THR A 130 22.00 13.18 23.48
N ILE A 131 21.18 12.17 23.20
CA ILE A 131 19.78 12.10 23.63
C ILE A 131 19.48 10.72 24.23
N SER A 132 18.45 10.66 25.06
CA SER A 132 17.85 9.42 25.55
C SER A 132 17.00 8.75 24.47
N GLU A 133 16.65 7.48 24.70
CA GLU A 133 15.75 6.75 23.82
C GLU A 133 14.37 7.42 23.72
N GLN A 134 13.86 7.94 24.84
CA GLN A 134 12.59 8.64 24.89
C GLN A 134 12.63 9.93 24.07
N GLU A 135 13.69 10.73 24.22
CA GLU A 135 13.88 11.95 23.42
C GLU A 135 13.97 11.64 21.92
N ALA A 136 14.65 10.54 21.54
CA ALA A 136 14.70 10.11 20.14
C ALA A 136 13.31 9.75 19.57
N GLU A 137 12.46 9.12 20.38
CA GLU A 137 11.09 8.80 20.00
C GLU A 137 10.18 10.03 19.93
N ASP A 138 10.36 10.98 20.86
CA ASP A 138 9.59 12.23 20.86
C ASP A 138 9.95 13.08 19.64
N ILE A 139 11.24 13.20 19.31
CA ILE A 139 11.71 13.84 18.08
C ILE A 139 11.11 13.18 16.85
N LEU A 140 11.14 11.84 16.78
CA LEU A 140 10.55 11.11 15.65
C LEU A 140 9.05 11.41 15.51
N LYS A 141 8.29 11.43 16.61
CA LYS A 141 6.86 11.76 16.55
C LYS A 141 6.61 13.18 16.02
N THR A 142 7.41 14.15 16.45
CA THR A 142 7.34 15.51 15.93
C THR A 142 7.67 15.57 14.43
N ASP A 143 8.73 14.89 13.98
CA ASP A 143 9.08 14.82 12.56
C ASP A 143 7.95 14.20 11.72
N LEU A 144 7.22 13.23 12.29
CA LEU A 144 6.12 12.55 11.62
C LEU A 144 4.88 13.43 11.41
N GLU A 145 4.67 14.50 12.19
CA GLU A 145 3.50 15.38 12.05
C GLU A 145 3.38 15.98 10.64
N LEU A 146 4.52 16.30 10.02
CA LEU A 146 4.58 16.77 8.63
C LEU A 146 4.06 15.71 7.66
N PHE A 147 4.45 14.45 7.86
CA PHE A 147 4.08 13.34 6.99
C PHE A 147 2.63 12.90 7.22
N GLU A 148 2.18 12.86 8.47
CA GLU A 148 0.77 12.62 8.84
C GLU A 148 -0.15 13.62 8.16
N THR A 149 0.17 14.91 8.27
CA THR A 149 -0.57 15.99 7.60
C THR A 149 -0.49 15.85 6.09
N GLY A 150 0.70 15.61 5.55
CA GLY A 150 0.89 15.45 4.12
C GLY A 150 0.14 14.26 3.51
N VAL A 151 -0.01 13.15 4.25
CA VAL A 151 -0.84 12.01 3.86
C VAL A 151 -2.32 12.39 3.94
N ARG A 152 -2.75 12.98 5.06
CA ARG A 152 -4.15 13.39 5.28
C ARG A 152 -4.67 14.32 4.17
N ASP A 153 -3.87 15.31 3.77
CA ASP A 153 -4.25 16.28 2.75
C ASP A 153 -4.35 15.70 1.33
N ARG A 154 -3.66 14.58 1.08
CA ARG A 154 -3.55 13.96 -0.26
C ARG A 154 -4.53 12.82 -0.48
N VAL A 155 -4.91 12.11 0.58
CA VAL A 155 -5.83 10.98 0.49
C VAL A 155 -7.28 11.48 0.50
N GLN A 156 -8.06 11.02 -0.48
CA GLN A 156 -9.44 11.46 -0.73
C GLN A 156 -10.49 10.39 -0.37
N VAL A 157 -10.04 9.24 0.13
CA VAL A 157 -10.86 8.09 0.51
C VAL A 157 -10.66 7.76 1.99
N PRO A 158 -11.63 7.10 2.66
CA PRO A 158 -11.46 6.68 4.05
C PRO A 158 -10.30 5.70 4.22
N LEU A 159 -9.56 5.83 5.32
CA LEU A 159 -8.49 4.92 5.73
C LEU A 159 -8.75 4.39 7.15
N ASN A 160 -8.30 3.18 7.43
CA ASN A 160 -8.15 2.70 8.80
C ASN A 160 -6.78 3.13 9.35
N SER A 161 -6.56 2.89 10.64
CA SER A 161 -5.33 3.24 11.34
C SER A 161 -4.08 2.59 10.71
N ASP A 162 -4.16 1.33 10.31
CA ASP A 162 -3.03 0.61 9.71
C ASP A 162 -2.66 1.14 8.32
N GLN A 163 -3.67 1.41 7.48
CA GLN A 163 -3.51 1.99 6.16
C GLN A 163 -2.89 3.37 6.26
N PHE A 164 -3.41 4.22 7.15
CA PHE A 164 -2.82 5.54 7.40
C PHE A 164 -1.36 5.41 7.84
N SER A 165 -1.09 4.54 8.81
CA SER A 165 0.25 4.34 9.37
C SER A 165 1.26 3.79 8.36
N ALA A 166 0.83 2.88 7.49
CA ALA A 166 1.65 2.37 6.39
C ALA A 166 1.99 3.45 5.37
N LEU A 167 1.03 4.33 5.03
CA LEU A 167 1.26 5.45 4.11
C LEU A 167 2.17 6.53 4.72
N VAL A 168 2.07 6.78 6.03
CA VAL A 168 2.98 7.68 6.74
C VAL A 168 4.40 7.11 6.74
N SER A 169 4.57 5.83 7.09
CA SER A 169 5.88 5.16 7.05
C SER A 169 6.51 5.16 5.65
N PHE A 170 5.69 4.89 4.63
CA PHE A 170 6.10 4.99 3.24
C PHE A 170 6.53 6.40 2.87
N SER A 171 5.71 7.40 3.22
CA SER A 171 5.97 8.81 2.92
C SER A 171 7.20 9.35 3.64
N PHE A 172 7.48 8.89 4.87
CA PHE A 172 8.69 9.21 5.60
C PHE A 172 9.93 8.74 4.82
N ASN A 173 9.87 7.54 4.23
CA ASN A 173 10.98 7.00 3.45
C ASN A 173 11.19 7.67 2.09
N VAL A 174 10.11 7.86 1.33
CA VAL A 174 10.21 8.31 -0.07
C VAL A 174 10.02 9.82 -0.24
N GLY A 175 9.55 10.50 0.80
CA GLY A 175 9.16 11.90 0.78
C GLY A 175 7.74 12.14 0.25
N LEU A 176 7.09 13.20 0.76
CA LEU A 176 5.73 13.60 0.37
C LEU A 176 5.59 13.96 -1.11
N GLY A 177 6.65 14.45 -1.74
CA GLY A 177 6.67 14.75 -3.18
C GLY A 177 6.54 13.50 -4.04
N ALA A 178 7.26 12.42 -3.69
CA ALA A 178 7.18 11.14 -4.39
C ALA A 178 5.84 10.46 -4.12
N PHE A 179 5.37 10.45 -2.86
CA PHE A 179 4.06 9.93 -2.49
C PHE A 179 2.92 10.63 -3.26
N GLY A 180 2.92 11.97 -3.30
CA GLY A 180 1.89 12.76 -3.98
C GLY A 180 1.77 12.51 -5.48
N ASN A 181 2.84 12.09 -6.14
CA ASN A 181 2.86 11.77 -7.57
C ASN A 181 2.79 10.25 -7.85
N SER A 182 2.60 9.43 -6.83
CA SER A 182 2.69 7.98 -6.94
C SER A 182 1.46 7.36 -7.63
N THR A 183 1.69 6.25 -8.32
CA THR A 183 0.58 5.39 -8.80
C THR A 183 -0.19 4.78 -7.63
N LEU A 184 0.48 4.55 -6.51
CA LEU A 184 -0.12 4.10 -5.25
C LEU A 184 -1.25 5.04 -4.82
N LEU A 185 -0.95 6.34 -4.63
CA LEU A 185 -1.95 7.33 -4.23
C LEU A 185 -3.07 7.47 -5.27
N ARG A 186 -2.73 7.45 -6.56
CA ARG A 186 -3.72 7.52 -7.64
C ARG A 186 -4.72 6.35 -7.59
N LYS A 187 -4.24 5.13 -7.37
CA LYS A 187 -5.11 3.94 -7.22
C LYS A 187 -5.93 4.02 -5.94
N LEU A 188 -5.31 4.40 -4.83
CA LEU A 188 -5.99 4.57 -3.55
C LEU A 188 -7.15 5.57 -3.64
N ASN A 189 -6.91 6.76 -4.19
CA ASN A 189 -7.94 7.79 -4.36
C ASN A 189 -9.02 7.41 -5.39
N ALA A 190 -8.78 6.40 -6.23
CA ALA A 190 -9.80 5.79 -7.09
C ALA A 190 -10.60 4.68 -6.38
N GLY A 191 -10.34 4.42 -5.09
CA GLY A 191 -10.95 3.35 -4.30
C GLY A 191 -10.33 1.97 -4.55
N ASP A 192 -9.24 1.87 -5.30
CA ASP A 192 -8.54 0.61 -5.56
C ASP A 192 -7.50 0.32 -4.48
N TYR A 193 -7.97 -0.06 -3.29
CA TYR A 193 -7.12 -0.36 -2.13
C TYR A 193 -6.17 -1.54 -2.38
N ALA A 194 -6.68 -2.60 -3.03
CA ALA A 194 -5.87 -3.78 -3.35
C ALA A 194 -4.76 -3.42 -4.34
N GLY A 195 -5.11 -2.70 -5.42
CA GLY A 195 -4.13 -2.24 -6.38
C GLY A 195 -3.16 -1.23 -5.79
N ALA A 196 -3.56 -0.41 -4.81
CA ALA A 196 -2.65 0.48 -4.09
C ALA A 196 -1.65 -0.32 -3.23
N ALA A 197 -2.11 -1.36 -2.52
CA ALA A 197 -1.25 -2.24 -1.74
C ALA A 197 -0.15 -2.90 -2.60
N ASP A 198 -0.49 -3.29 -3.84
CA ASP A 198 0.49 -3.90 -4.75
C ASP A 198 1.55 -2.90 -5.25
N GLU A 199 1.26 -1.59 -5.23
CA GLU A 199 2.23 -0.57 -5.65
C GLU A 199 3.40 -0.39 -4.68
N PHE A 200 3.28 -0.75 -3.39
CA PHE A 200 4.38 -0.65 -2.43
C PHE A 200 5.64 -1.38 -2.95
N THR A 201 5.46 -2.59 -3.49
CA THR A 201 6.55 -3.46 -3.97
C THR A 201 7.35 -2.89 -5.15
N ARG A 202 6.88 -1.80 -5.76
CA ARG A 202 7.57 -1.13 -6.87
C ARG A 202 8.62 -0.13 -6.39
N TRP A 203 8.54 0.30 -5.14
CA TRP A 203 9.40 1.32 -4.52
C TRP A 203 10.58 0.68 -3.77
N VAL A 204 11.31 -0.17 -4.49
CA VAL A 204 12.40 -1.01 -3.94
C VAL A 204 13.77 -0.71 -4.53
N LYS A 205 13.87 0.34 -5.36
CA LYS A 205 15.10 0.68 -6.08
C LYS A 205 15.69 1.98 -5.57
N ALA A 206 17.02 2.01 -5.43
CA ALA A 206 17.80 3.23 -5.27
C ALA A 206 19.10 3.11 -6.08
N GLY A 207 19.58 4.22 -6.64
CA GLY A 207 20.77 4.20 -7.51
C GLY A 207 20.63 3.28 -8.74
N GLY A 208 19.40 3.01 -9.19
CA GLY A 208 19.11 2.10 -10.32
C GLY A 208 19.07 0.61 -9.98
N ALA A 209 19.43 0.21 -8.75
CA ALA A 209 19.44 -1.19 -8.31
C ALA A 209 18.32 -1.47 -7.30
N THR A 210 17.79 -2.70 -7.32
CA THR A 210 16.89 -3.18 -6.27
C THR A 210 17.68 -3.41 -4.98
N LEU A 211 17.22 -2.82 -3.87
CA LEU A 211 17.86 -2.96 -2.57
C LEU A 211 17.06 -3.91 -1.68
N PRO A 212 17.67 -5.00 -1.16
CA PRO A 212 16.98 -5.96 -0.29
C PRO A 212 16.32 -5.31 0.94
N GLY A 213 16.96 -4.29 1.52
CA GLY A 213 16.39 -3.53 2.65
C GLY A 213 15.09 -2.83 2.28
N LEU A 214 15.02 -2.22 1.09
CA LEU A 214 13.79 -1.57 0.62
C LEU A 214 12.71 -2.60 0.27
N VAL A 215 13.07 -3.76 -0.28
CA VAL A 215 12.10 -4.86 -0.50
C VAL A 215 11.41 -5.24 0.80
N ARG A 216 12.19 -5.56 1.84
CA ARG A 216 11.62 -5.92 3.16
C ARG A 216 10.78 -4.80 3.76
N ARG A 217 11.21 -3.54 3.64
CA ARG A 217 10.46 -2.39 4.13
C ARG A 217 9.11 -2.25 3.44
N ARG A 218 9.09 -2.36 2.11
CA ARG A 218 7.85 -2.29 1.33
C ARG A 218 6.92 -3.45 1.64
N ASP A 219 7.46 -4.65 1.88
CA ASP A 219 6.66 -5.81 2.28
C ASP A 219 6.04 -5.61 3.68
N ALA A 220 6.79 -5.06 4.64
CA ALA A 220 6.29 -4.71 5.97
C ALA A 220 5.15 -3.67 5.91
N GLU A 221 5.36 -2.58 5.17
CA GLU A 221 4.36 -1.51 5.01
C GLU A 221 3.12 -2.03 4.26
N ARG A 222 3.30 -2.86 3.23
CA ARG A 222 2.19 -3.51 2.52
C ARG A 222 1.41 -4.45 3.44
N ALA A 223 2.09 -5.25 4.24
CA ALA A 223 1.44 -6.13 5.22
C ALA A 223 0.61 -5.31 6.21
N LEU A 224 1.18 -4.23 6.76
CA LEU A 224 0.44 -3.32 7.63
C LEU A 224 -0.77 -2.70 6.90
N PHE A 225 -0.60 -2.18 5.69
CA PHE A 225 -1.70 -1.60 4.89
C PHE A 225 -2.86 -2.59 4.66
N LEU A 226 -2.55 -3.88 4.58
CA LEU A 226 -3.53 -4.97 4.44
C LEU A 226 -4.04 -5.52 5.79
N SER A 227 -3.64 -4.90 6.91
CA SER A 227 -3.88 -5.37 8.28
C SER A 227 -3.43 -6.83 8.50
N GLN A 228 -2.28 -7.17 7.92
CA GLN A 228 -1.60 -8.46 8.04
C GLN A 228 -0.40 -8.36 8.99
N ASP A 229 0.14 -9.52 9.37
CA ASP A 229 1.32 -9.59 10.22
C ASP A 229 2.56 -8.99 9.52
N TYR A 230 2.95 -7.80 9.95
CA TYR A 230 4.14 -7.09 9.49
C TYR A 230 5.42 -7.50 10.24
N GLN A 231 5.29 -8.17 11.40
CA GLN A 231 6.42 -8.46 12.29
C GLN A 231 7.44 -9.38 11.62
N GLN A 232 6.98 -10.30 10.76
CA GLN A 232 7.83 -11.20 9.96
C GLN A 232 8.87 -10.48 9.09
N PHE A 233 8.71 -9.18 8.83
CA PHE A 233 9.62 -8.40 7.98
C PHE A 233 10.58 -7.50 8.76
N ILE A 234 10.43 -7.40 10.08
CA ILE A 234 11.24 -6.56 10.97
C ILE A 234 11.93 -7.35 12.10
N HIS A 235 12.00 -8.67 11.95
CA HIS A 235 12.67 -9.60 12.86
C HIS A 235 13.69 -10.46 12.12
#